data_AF-A0A257GUX2-F1
#
_entry.id   AF-A0A257GUX2-F1
#
_cell.length_a   1.000
_cell.length_b   1.000
_cell.length_c   1.000
_cell.angle_alpha   90.00
_cell.angle_beta   90.00
_cell.angle_gamma   90.00
#
_symmetry.space_group_name_H-M   'P 1'
#
loop_
_entity.id
_entity.type
_entity.pdbx_description
1 polymer ?
#
loop_
_entity_poly.entity_id
_entity_poly.type
_entity_poly.pdbx_seq_one_letter_code
_entity_poly.pdbx_strand_id
1 'polypeptide(L)'
;GAQAGKVLRIVTEDKHLKMGQTADPKMLDMLETVTAQKLDSQSTALYGTASLWDDGLIDPRDTRKLLGFLLDICAEAAVRPLNSNTFGVARL
;
A
#
# COMPACT_ATOMS: atom_id res chain seq x y z
N GLY A 1 -8.48 6.60 6.42
CA GLY A 1 -7.88 7.67 7.24
C GLY A 1 -8.49 7.80 8.63
N ALA A 2 -9.82 7.91 8.72
CA ALA A 2 -10.53 8.27 9.96
C ALA A 2 -10.19 7.43 11.21
N GLN A 3 -10.02 6.11 11.06
CA GLN A 3 -9.68 5.24 12.18
C GLN A 3 -8.33 5.60 12.81
N ALA A 4 -7.31 5.85 12.00
CA ALA A 4 -5.97 6.18 12.49
C ALA A 4 -5.92 7.54 13.17
N GLY A 5 -6.65 8.53 12.65
CA GLY A 5 -6.79 9.84 13.28
C GLY A 5 -7.43 9.73 14.67
N LYS A 6 -8.53 8.98 14.79
CA LYS A 6 -9.23 8.77 16.06
C LYS A 6 -8.37 8.03 17.09
N VAL A 7 -7.58 7.05 16.66
CA VAL A 7 -6.63 6.36 17.54
C VAL A 7 -5.55 7.32 18.05
N LEU A 8 -4.95 8.13 17.17
CA LEU A 8 -3.96 9.12 17.60
C LEU A 8 -4.54 10.16 18.56
N ARG A 9 -5.81 10.55 18.37
CA ARG A 9 -6.52 11.43 19.30
C ARG A 9 -6.60 10.82 20.71
N ILE A 10 -7.14 9.60 20.81
CA ILE A 10 -7.34 8.90 22.09
C ILE A 10 -6.01 8.73 22.83
N VAL A 11 -4.97 8.26 22.13
CA VAL A 11 -3.65 8.02 22.75
C VAL A 11 -3.00 9.33 23.21
N THR A 12 -3.20 10.43 22.47
CA THR A 12 -2.67 11.75 22.83
C THR A 12 -3.41 12.35 24.03
N GLU A 13 -4.73 12.22 24.07
CA GLU A 13 -5.57 12.64 25.18
C GLU A 13 -5.18 11.92 26.48
N ASP A 14 -5.07 10.59 26.43
CA ASP A 14 -4.62 9.77 27.56
C ASP A 14 -3.22 10.14 28.06
N LYS A 15 -2.32 10.51 27.13
CA LYS A 15 -0.95 10.94 27.46
C LYS A 15 -0.95 12.28 28.18
N HIS A 16 -1.73 13.26 27.72
CA HIS A 16 -1.82 14.57 28.37
C HIS A 16 -2.41 14.46 29.78
N LEU A 17 -3.44 13.64 29.96
CA LEU A 17 -4.03 13.36 31.28
C LEU A 17 -2.98 12.77 32.24
N LYS A 18 -2.17 11.80 31.79
CA LYS A 18 -1.08 11.22 32.60
C LYS A 18 0.03 12.22 32.94
N MET A 19 0.21 13.26 32.13
CA MET A 19 1.19 14.33 32.36
C MET A 19 0.63 15.50 33.17
N GLY A 20 -0.61 15.41 33.65
CA GLY A 20 -1.28 16.49 34.39
C GLY A 20 -1.63 17.71 33.53
N GLN A 21 -1.66 17.56 32.21
CA GLN A 21 -1.98 18.62 31.26
C GLN A 21 -3.41 18.45 30.73
N THR A 22 -4.14 19.54 30.59
CA THR A 22 -5.43 19.54 29.89
C THR A 22 -5.20 19.58 28.39
N ALA A 23 -5.69 18.56 27.68
CA ALA A 23 -5.61 18.54 26.22
C ALA A 23 -6.52 19.62 25.63
N ASP A 24 -5.97 20.43 24.71
CA ASP A 24 -6.75 21.40 23.94
C ASP A 24 -7.65 20.65 22.92
N PRO A 25 -8.98 20.76 23.00
CA PRO A 25 -9.89 20.11 22.07
C PRO A 25 -9.61 20.46 20.61
N LYS A 26 -9.21 21.71 20.32
CA LYS A 26 -8.89 22.13 18.95
C LYS A 26 -7.66 21.42 18.40
N MET A 27 -6.66 21.20 19.26
CA MET A 27 -5.44 20.48 18.89
C MET A 27 -5.74 19.00 18.61
N LEU A 28 -6.59 18.37 19.43
CA LEU A 28 -7.04 16.99 19.24
C LEU A 28 -7.83 16.80 17.94
N ASP A 29 -8.76 17.71 17.64
CA ASP A 29 -9.56 17.67 16.41
C ASP A 29 -8.69 17.89 15.16
N MET A 30 -7.72 18.81 15.23
CA MET A 30 -6.75 19.01 14.15
C MET A 30 -5.87 17.78 13.95
N LEU A 31 -5.37 17.17 15.03
CA LEU A 31 -4.54 15.97 14.96
C LEU A 31 -5.29 14.82 14.27
N GLU A 32 -6.55 14.59 14.65
CA GLU A 32 -7.40 13.58 14.04
C GLU A 32 -7.60 13.86 12.54
N THR A 33 -8.02 15.08 12.21
CA THR A 33 -8.38 15.46 10.84
C THR A 33 -7.18 15.42 9.90
N VAL A 34 -6.05 16.02 10.30
CA VAL A 34 -4.82 16.06 9.47
C VAL A 34 -4.26 14.65 9.26
N THR A 35 -4.27 13.82 10.30
CA THR A 35 -3.82 12.43 10.19
C THR A 35 -4.70 11.64 9.24
N ALA A 36 -6.03 11.79 9.37
CA ALA A 36 -6.98 11.11 8.49
C ALA A 36 -6.75 11.52 7.03
N GLN A 37 -6.65 12.82 6.75
CA GLN A 37 -6.41 13.35 5.41
C GLN A 37 -5.07 12.89 4.81
N LYS A 38 -4.00 12.88 5.61
CA LYS A 38 -2.68 12.41 5.16
C LYS A 38 -2.75 10.95 4.73
N LEU A 39 -3.39 10.10 5.53
CA LEU A 39 -3.57 8.69 5.17
C LEU A 39 -4.46 8.51 3.95
N ASP A 40 -5.54 9.28 3.84
CA ASP A 40 -6.45 9.19 2.70
C ASP A 40 -5.73 9.57 1.40
N SER A 41 -4.89 10.61 1.42
CA SER A 41 -4.07 10.99 0.25
C SER A 41 -3.10 9.90 -0.21
N GLN A 42 -2.56 9.12 0.72
CA GLN A 42 -1.62 8.03 0.45
C GLN A 42 -2.32 6.69 0.16
N SER A 43 -3.64 6.61 0.35
CA SER A 43 -4.42 5.39 0.10
C SER A 43 -4.99 5.31 -1.32
N THR A 44 -4.70 6.28 -2.18
CA THR A 44 -5.21 6.28 -3.55
C THR A 44 -4.49 5.23 -4.40
N ALA A 45 -5.22 4.65 -5.37
CA ALA A 45 -4.66 3.66 -6.28
C ALA A 45 -3.44 4.21 -7.05
N LEU A 46 -3.46 5.50 -7.39
CA LEU A 46 -2.35 6.17 -8.06
C LEU A 46 -1.09 6.24 -7.17
N TYR A 47 -1.26 6.47 -5.86
CA TYR A 47 -0.14 6.48 -4.93
C TYR A 47 0.51 5.09 -4.81
N GLY A 48 -0.32 4.04 -4.76
CA GLY A 48 0.14 2.65 -4.74
C GLY A 48 0.94 2.27 -5.98
N THR A 49 0.38 2.52 -7.17
CA THR A 49 1.00 2.14 -8.44
C THR A 49 2.28 2.95 -8.71
N ALA A 50 2.31 4.25 -8.35
CA ALA A 50 3.52 5.07 -8.47
C ALA A 50 4.65 4.60 -7.54
N SER A 51 4.31 3.87 -6.48
CA SER A 51 5.26 3.29 -5.52
C SER A 51 5.60 1.83 -5.83
N LEU A 52 5.12 1.29 -6.96
CA LEU A 52 5.30 -0.10 -7.39
C LEU A 52 4.77 -1.13 -6.38
N TRP A 53 3.73 -0.78 -5.63
CA TRP A 53 3.05 -1.72 -4.72
C TRP A 53 2.17 -2.72 -5.46
N ASP A 54 1.87 -2.43 -6.73
CA ASP A 54 1.17 -3.25 -7.69
C ASP A 54 1.89 -3.20 -9.04
N ASP A 55 1.58 -4.15 -9.92
CA ASP A 55 2.13 -4.23 -11.28
C ASP A 55 1.32 -3.38 -12.30
N GLY A 56 0.40 -2.54 -11.83
CA GLY A 56 -0.35 -1.60 -12.65
C GLY A 56 -1.84 -1.52 -12.35
N LEU A 57 -2.43 -0.38 -12.72
CA LEU A 57 -3.87 -0.16 -12.71
C LEU A 57 -4.54 -0.77 -13.94
N ILE A 58 -5.67 -1.43 -13.75
CA ILE A 58 -6.42 -2.10 -14.80
C ILE A 58 -7.88 -1.64 -14.79
N ASP A 59 -8.52 -1.69 -15.96
CA ASP A 59 -9.97 -1.55 -16.02
C ASP A 59 -10.62 -2.79 -15.36
N PRO A 60 -11.54 -2.62 -14.39
CA PRO A 60 -12.22 -3.76 -13.75
C PRO A 60 -12.93 -4.70 -14.75
N ARG A 61 -13.29 -4.22 -15.94
CA ARG A 61 -13.91 -5.04 -17.00
C ARG A 61 -12.93 -6.03 -17.63
N ASP A 62 -11.62 -5.76 -17.55
CA ASP A 62 -10.58 -6.60 -18.15
C ASP A 62 -9.99 -7.63 -17.17
N THR A 63 -10.40 -7.63 -15.90
CA THR A 63 -9.88 -8.53 -14.85
C THR A 63 -9.87 -10.00 -15.28
N ARG A 64 -10.96 -10.51 -15.88
CA ARG A 64 -11.02 -11.91 -16.32
C ARG A 64 -10.01 -12.22 -17.43
N LYS A 65 -9.87 -11.34 -18.41
CA LYS A 65 -8.96 -11.53 -19.54
C LYS A 65 -7.51 -11.48 -19.07
N LEU A 66 -7.19 -10.52 -18.21
CA LEU A 66 -5.86 -10.39 -17.63
C LEU A 66 -5.48 -11.62 -16.81
N LEU A 67 -6.36 -12.08 -15.91
CA LEU A 67 -6.09 -13.28 -15.12
C LEU A 67 -5.93 -14.53 -15.99
N GLY A 68 -6.74 -14.67 -17.05
CA GLY A 68 -6.57 -15.76 -18.02
C GLY A 68 -5.18 -15.73 -18.67
N PHE A 69 -4.77 -14.55 -19.16
CA PHE A 69 -3.45 -14.37 -19.76
C PHE A 69 -2.29 -14.64 -18.79
N LEU A 70 -2.40 -14.19 -17.53
CA LEU A 70 -1.37 -14.45 -16.51
C LEU A 70 -1.28 -15.95 -16.18
N LEU A 71 -2.40 -16.66 -16.10
CA LEU A 71 -2.42 -18.10 -15.88
C LEU A 71 -1.80 -18.86 -17.05
N ASP A 72 -2.07 -18.45 -18.29
CA ASP A 72 -1.44 -19.03 -19.48
C ASP A 72 0.08 -18.84 -19.45
N ILE A 73 0.57 -17.66 -19.08
CA ILE A 73 2.00 -17.39 -18.89
C ILE A 73 2.60 -18.33 -17.83
N CYS A 74 1.95 -18.49 -16.69
CA CYS A 74 2.41 -19.39 -15.63
C CYS A 74 2.45 -20.86 -16.10
N ALA A 75 1.44 -21.30 -16.83
CA ALA A 75 1.36 -22.66 -17.37
C ALA A 75 2.47 -22.91 -18.40
N GLU A 76 2.71 -21.96 -19.29
CA GLU A 76 3.79 -22.03 -20.28
C GLU A 76 5.17 -22.09 -19.60
N ALA A 77 5.41 -21.22 -18.61
CA ALA A 77 6.66 -21.19 -17.86
C ALA A 77 6.95 -22.51 -17.13
N ALA A 78 5.90 -23.20 -16.62
CA ALA A 78 6.04 -24.46 -15.91
C ALA A 78 6.50 -25.63 -16.79
N VAL A 79 6.22 -25.60 -18.09
CA VAL A 79 6.52 -26.71 -19.02
C VAL A 79 7.66 -26.40 -19.99
N ARG A 80 8.11 -25.14 -20.07
CA ARG A 80 9.15 -24.70 -21.01
C ARG A 80 10.52 -25.27 -20.62
N PRO A 81 11.13 -26.15 -21.44
CA PRO A 81 12.49 -26.62 -21.18
C PRO A 81 13.48 -25.48 -21.40
N LEU A 82 14.44 -25.33 -20.48
CA LEU A 82 15.51 -24.34 -20.56
C LEU A 82 16.88 -25.03 -20.60
N ASN A 83 17.82 -24.42 -21.32
CA ASN A 83 19.21 -24.87 -21.36
C ASN A 83 19.99 -24.18 -20.25
N SER A 84 20.15 -24.85 -19.11
CA SER A 84 20.92 -24.33 -17.98
C SER A 84 22.42 -24.27 -18.30
N ASN A 85 23.10 -23.26 -17.78
CA ASN A 85 24.55 -23.19 -17.72
C ASN A 85 24.98 -22.83 -16.29
N THR A 86 26.21 -23.17 -15.91
CA THR A 86 26.69 -22.97 -14.53
C THR A 86 27.11 -21.52 -14.26
N PHE A 87 27.63 -20.81 -15.26
CA PHE A 87 28.33 -19.54 -15.07
C PHE A 87 27.75 -18.38 -15.88
N GLY A 88 26.60 -18.55 -16.53
CA GLY A 88 26.13 -17.62 -17.55
C GLY A 88 26.90 -17.76 -18.86
N VAL A 89 26.49 -16.98 -19.86
CA VAL A 89 27.19 -16.91 -21.15
C VAL A 89 28.48 -16.09 -20.97
N ALA A 90 29.62 -16.69 -21.27
CA ALA A 90 30.91 -15.99 -21.22
C ALA A 90 30.97 -14.89 -22.28
N ARG A 91 31.33 -13.68 -21.86
CA ARG A 91 31.68 -12.58 -22.77
C ARG A 91 33.20 -12.53 -22.89
N LEU A 92 33.71 -12.84 -24.09
CA LEU A 92 35.13 -12.80 -24.44
C LEU A 92 35.58 -11.39 -24.83
#